data_AF-A0A927MYZ1-F1
#
_entry.id   AF-A0A927MYZ1-F1
#
_cell.length_a   1.000
_cell.length_b   1.000
_cell.length_c   1.000
_cell.angle_alpha   90.00
_cell.angle_beta   90.00
_cell.angle_gamma   90.00
#
_symmetry.space_group_name_H-M   'P 1'
#
loop_
_entity.id
_entity.type
_entity.pdbx_description
1 polymer ?
#
loop_
_entity_poly.entity_id
_entity_poly.type
_entity_poly.pdbx_seq_one_letter_code
_entity_poly.pdbx_strand_id
1 'polypeptide(L)'
;MRQSYYSVPARFAGRRLQVRLGATTVRVLDAGKVVAEHARSLHKGSEDLLLDHYLEVLTRKPGALAGSTALACARACGAFTAGHQRFWDAARAQHGDGPGTRALVGVLLLHRSLPAQAVTAGMDAALTVANFDPDVVALEARRTMQTPTTGPQPLVPIPATASPTASIDRPPPSLADYDQLLTHSAQEATA
;
A
#
# COMPACT_ATOMS: atom_id res chain seq x y z
N MET A 1 16.85 36.60 5.50
CA MET A 1 16.14 35.43 6.06
C MET A 1 16.60 34.17 5.33
N ARG A 2 17.14 33.18 6.05
CA ARG A 2 17.49 31.86 5.51
C ARG A 2 16.30 30.95 5.79
N GLN A 3 15.38 30.82 4.83
CA GLN A 3 14.17 30.01 5.00
C GLN A 3 14.43 28.62 4.42
N SER A 4 14.06 27.58 5.18
CA SER A 4 14.01 26.19 4.73
C SER A 4 12.59 25.68 4.98
N TYR A 5 12.08 24.85 4.08
CA TYR A 5 10.71 24.35 4.11
C TYR A 5 10.73 22.84 4.37
N TYR A 6 9.85 22.41 5.28
CA TYR A 6 9.71 21.02 5.69
C TYR A 6 8.25 20.60 5.55
N SER A 7 8.02 19.49 4.88
CA SER A 7 6.66 18.96 4.71
C SER A 7 6.09 18.39 6.02
N VAL A 8 4.77 18.42 6.16
CA VAL A 8 4.04 17.77 7.26
C VAL A 8 2.82 17.04 6.69
N PRO A 9 2.33 15.95 7.31
CA PRO A 9 1.14 15.26 6.83
C PRO A 9 -0.04 16.20 6.66
N ALA A 10 -0.78 16.07 5.56
CA ALA A 10 -1.81 17.02 5.16
C ALA A 10 -2.92 17.23 6.20
N ARG A 11 -3.25 16.23 7.02
CA ARG A 11 -4.16 16.37 8.18
C ARG A 11 -3.76 17.44 9.20
N PHE A 12 -2.50 17.91 9.19
CA PHE A 12 -2.02 19.00 10.05
C PHE A 12 -1.97 20.36 9.36
N ALA A 13 -2.41 20.46 8.10
CA ALA A 13 -2.47 21.73 7.39
C ALA A 13 -3.31 22.76 8.17
N GLY A 14 -2.81 24.00 8.26
CA GLY A 14 -3.47 25.10 8.98
C GLY A 14 -3.35 25.04 10.51
N ARG A 15 -2.71 24.01 11.08
CA ARG A 15 -2.49 23.89 12.53
C ARG A 15 -1.12 24.43 12.93
N ARG A 16 -1.03 25.03 14.11
CA ARG A 16 0.26 25.37 14.74
C ARG A 16 0.84 24.12 15.39
N LEU A 17 2.03 23.73 14.97
CA LEU A 17 2.75 22.57 15.49
C LEU A 17 3.98 23.01 16.26
N GLN A 18 4.40 22.21 17.24
CA GLN A 18 5.66 22.44 17.94
C GLN A 18 6.81 21.89 17.09
N VAL A 19 7.86 22.68 16.89
CA VAL A 19 9.06 22.23 16.17
C VAL A 19 10.23 22.20 17.15
N ARG A 20 10.90 21.05 17.23
CA ARG A 20 12.18 20.88 17.94
C ARG A 20 13.30 20.84 16.93
N LEU A 21 14.18 21.84 17.00
CA LEU A 21 15.36 21.95 16.16
C LEU A 21 16.55 21.29 16.86
N GLY A 22 17.05 20.20 16.29
CA GLY A 22 18.30 19.56 16.69
C GLY A 22 19.50 20.09 15.91
N ALA A 23 20.68 19.52 16.17
CA ALA A 23 21.88 19.83 15.40
C ALA A 23 21.73 19.41 13.93
N THR A 24 21.26 18.18 13.71
CA THR A 24 21.16 17.53 12.39
C THR A 24 19.73 17.24 11.95
N THR A 25 18.73 17.34 12.83
CA THR A 25 17.35 16.97 12.54
C THR A 25 16.35 18.05 12.94
N VAL A 26 15.21 18.06 12.26
CA VAL A 26 14.04 18.89 12.59
C VAL A 26 12.90 17.95 12.90
N ARG A 27 12.38 18.00 14.13
CA ARG A 27 11.24 17.19 14.57
C ARG A 27 10.02 18.06 14.73
N VAL A 28 8.92 17.67 14.09
CA VAL A 28 7.63 18.33 14.20
C VAL A 28 6.74 17.50 15.11
N LEU A 29 6.11 18.12 16.10
CA LEU A 29 5.28 17.47 17.10
C LEU A 29 3.88 18.07 17.13
N ASP A 30 2.89 17.19 17.30
CA ASP A 30 1.51 17.54 17.66
C ASP A 30 1.18 16.91 19.02
N ALA A 31 0.75 17.71 19.99
CA ALA A 31 0.42 17.25 21.35
C ALA A 31 1.49 16.32 21.98
N GLY A 32 2.78 16.60 21.74
CA GLY A 32 3.91 15.81 22.26
C GLY A 32 4.27 14.55 21.45
N LYS A 33 3.49 14.18 20.43
CA LYS A 33 3.79 13.09 19.51
C LYS A 33 4.53 13.60 18.28
N VAL A 34 5.64 12.96 17.90
CA VAL A 34 6.36 13.29 16.66
C VAL A 34 5.49 12.90 15.46
N VAL A 35 5.25 13.86 14.57
CA VAL A 35 4.42 13.69 13.36
C VAL A 35 5.23 13.72 12.06
N ALA A 36 6.41 14.34 12.10
CA ALA A 36 7.36 14.35 11.00
C ALA A 36 8.79 14.55 11.55
N GLU A 37 9.76 13.92 10.90
CA GLU A 37 11.18 14.11 11.18
C GLU A 37 11.92 14.31 9.85
N HIS A 38 12.77 15.33 9.81
CA HIS A 38 13.50 15.74 8.60
C HIS A 38 14.97 15.94 8.89
N ALA A 39 15.79 15.81 7.85
CA ALA A 39 17.19 16.22 7.93
C ALA A 39 17.26 17.75 7.95
N ARG A 40 18.02 18.31 8.89
CA ARG A 40 18.17 19.76 8.97
C ARG A 40 19.03 20.25 7.81
N SER A 41 18.37 20.86 6.83
CA SER A 41 19.08 21.58 5.77
C SER A 41 19.81 22.83 6.28
N LEU A 42 21.04 23.00 5.78
CA LEU A 42 21.90 24.17 6.00
C LEU A 42 21.84 25.15 4.82
N HIS A 43 21.11 24.82 3.76
CA HIS A 43 21.05 25.61 2.52
C HIS A 43 19.82 26.52 2.49
N LYS A 44 19.99 27.75 2.02
CA LYS A 44 18.90 28.73 1.89
C LYS A 44 17.91 28.28 0.81
N GLY A 45 16.62 28.33 1.11
CA GLY A 45 15.55 28.01 0.15
C GLY A 45 15.39 26.51 -0.12
N SER A 46 15.94 25.66 0.75
CA SER A 46 15.83 24.21 0.60
C SER A 46 14.46 23.71 1.02
N GLU A 47 13.99 22.67 0.34
CA GLU A 47 12.70 22.01 0.60
C GLU A 47 12.95 20.52 0.86
N ASP A 48 12.57 20.04 2.04
CA ASP A 48 12.58 18.61 2.38
C ASP A 48 11.14 18.08 2.39
N LEU A 49 10.75 17.49 1.26
CA LEU A 49 9.37 17.10 0.96
C LEU A 49 9.26 15.58 0.90
N LEU A 50 8.45 15.01 1.81
CA LEU A 50 8.12 13.60 1.83
C LEU A 50 6.80 13.39 1.08
N LEU A 51 6.82 12.54 0.05
CA LEU A 51 5.62 12.23 -0.76
C LEU A 51 4.46 11.69 0.10
N ASP A 52 4.76 10.88 1.12
CA ASP A 52 3.77 10.33 2.05
C ASP A 52 2.86 11.41 2.67
N HIS A 53 3.43 12.59 2.97
CA HIS A 53 2.70 13.68 3.61
C HIS A 53 1.55 14.23 2.76
N TYR A 54 1.59 14.01 1.45
CA TYR A 54 0.61 14.52 0.48
C TYR A 54 -0.41 13.45 0.05
N LEU A 55 -0.22 12.17 0.39
CA LEU A 55 -1.06 11.07 -0.10
C LEU A 55 -2.55 11.22 0.27
N GLU A 56 -2.86 11.80 1.44
CA GLU A 56 -4.25 12.08 1.87
C GLU A 56 -4.96 13.12 0.97
N VAL A 57 -4.21 14.06 0.38
CA VAL A 57 -4.73 15.02 -0.60
C VAL A 57 -4.83 14.37 -1.97
N LEU A 58 -3.81 13.60 -2.35
CA LEU A 58 -3.74 12.91 -3.64
C LEU A 58 -4.81 11.81 -3.78
N THR A 59 -5.27 11.24 -2.67
CA THR A 59 -6.43 10.32 -2.66
C THR A 59 -7.68 11.00 -3.19
N ARG A 60 -7.89 12.29 -2.85
CA ARG A 60 -9.03 13.11 -3.31
C ARG A 60 -8.78 13.73 -4.68
N LYS A 61 -7.53 14.13 -4.97
CA LYS A 61 -7.13 14.80 -6.22
C LYS A 61 -5.94 14.07 -6.87
N PRO A 62 -6.17 12.89 -7.49
CA PRO A 62 -5.09 12.07 -8.02
C PRO A 62 -4.33 12.75 -9.16
N GLY A 63 -5.00 13.56 -9.98
CA GLY A 63 -4.37 14.25 -11.11
C GLY A 63 -3.27 15.25 -10.73
N ALA A 64 -3.16 15.63 -9.46
CA ALA A 64 -2.07 16.50 -8.99
C ALA A 64 -0.73 15.76 -8.81
N LEU A 65 -0.73 14.42 -8.80
CA LEU A 65 0.48 13.64 -8.53
C LEU A 65 1.59 13.91 -9.56
N ALA A 66 1.24 13.86 -10.86
CA ALA A 66 2.20 13.93 -11.95
C ALA A 66 3.03 15.22 -11.98
N GLY A 67 2.46 16.34 -11.55
CA GLY A 67 3.14 17.63 -11.48
C GLY A 67 3.63 18.01 -10.07
N SER A 68 3.57 17.11 -9.09
CA SER A 68 3.89 17.46 -7.71
C SER A 68 5.40 17.53 -7.45
N THR A 69 5.84 18.60 -6.78
CA THR A 69 7.24 18.73 -6.31
C THR A 69 7.63 17.58 -5.38
N ALA A 70 6.69 17.09 -4.56
CA ALA A 70 6.93 15.96 -3.67
C ALA A 70 7.26 14.66 -4.43
N LEU A 71 6.65 14.40 -5.59
CA LEU A 71 7.01 13.28 -6.45
C LEU A 71 8.40 13.49 -7.07
N ALA A 72 8.72 14.71 -7.50
CA ALA A 72 10.05 15.03 -8.02
C ALA A 72 11.15 14.80 -6.96
N CYS A 73 10.93 15.26 -5.71
CA CYS A 73 11.81 14.98 -4.59
C CYS A 73 11.93 13.48 -4.31
N ALA A 74 10.81 12.74 -4.29
CA ALA A 74 10.82 11.30 -4.05
C ALA A 74 11.58 10.51 -5.13
N ARG A 75 11.53 10.95 -6.39
CA ARG A 75 12.35 10.39 -7.47
C ARG A 75 13.83 10.72 -7.27
N ALA A 76 14.14 11.97 -6.95
CA ALA A 76 15.53 12.42 -6.75
C ALA A 76 16.21 11.72 -5.57
N CYS A 77 15.48 11.44 -4.49
CA CYS A 77 16.02 10.71 -3.33
C CYS A 77 15.88 9.18 -3.43
N GLY A 78 15.29 8.65 -4.51
CA GLY A 78 15.12 7.21 -4.74
C GLY A 78 13.99 6.55 -3.96
N ALA A 79 13.21 7.30 -3.17
CA ALA A 79 12.02 6.77 -2.48
C ALA A 79 10.94 6.29 -3.47
N PHE A 80 10.80 6.97 -4.62
CA PHE A 80 9.96 6.52 -5.73
C PHE A 80 10.78 5.73 -6.74
N THR A 81 10.72 4.40 -6.63
CA THR A 81 11.52 3.48 -7.44
C THR A 81 10.95 3.24 -8.83
N ALA A 82 11.74 2.62 -9.72
CA ALA A 82 11.28 2.18 -11.04
C ALA A 82 10.11 1.18 -10.97
N GLY A 83 10.01 0.37 -9.90
CA GLY A 83 8.88 -0.53 -9.67
C GLY A 83 7.56 0.22 -9.54
N HIS A 84 7.54 1.31 -8.76
CA HIS A 84 6.38 2.18 -8.64
C HIS A 84 6.00 2.82 -9.98
N GLN A 85 7.00 3.24 -10.78
CA GLN A 85 6.76 3.81 -12.10
C GLN A 85 6.10 2.81 -13.05
N ARG A 86 6.63 1.57 -13.13
CA ARG A 86 6.05 0.50 -13.97
C ARG A 86 4.61 0.17 -13.58
N PHE A 87 4.36 0.02 -12.27
CA PHE A 87 3.00 -0.20 -11.76
C PHE A 87 2.06 0.94 -12.16
N TRP A 88 2.51 2.19 -11.99
CA TRP A 88 1.69 3.36 -12.33
C TRP A 88 1.38 3.47 -13.81
N ASP A 89 2.37 3.26 -14.67
CA ASP A 89 2.17 3.34 -16.12
C ASP A 89 1.22 2.24 -16.61
N ALA A 90 1.35 1.02 -16.09
CA ALA A 90 0.46 -0.09 -16.42
C ALA A 90 -0.97 0.16 -15.91
N ALA A 91 -1.12 0.66 -14.67
CA ALA A 91 -2.42 1.01 -14.10
C ALA A 91 -3.12 2.13 -14.90
N ARG A 92 -2.38 3.14 -15.36
CA ARG A 92 -2.92 4.21 -16.21
C ARG A 92 -3.27 3.72 -17.61
N ALA A 93 -2.49 2.80 -18.17
CA ALA A 93 -2.80 2.19 -19.47
C ALA A 93 -4.12 1.39 -19.43
N GLN A 94 -4.39 0.65 -18.34
CA GLN A 94 -5.60 -0.17 -18.22
C GLN A 94 -6.83 0.60 -17.74
N HIS A 95 -6.68 1.51 -16.78
CA HIS A 95 -7.81 2.17 -16.11
C HIS A 95 -7.93 3.67 -16.39
N GLY A 96 -7.04 4.23 -17.23
CA GLY A 96 -6.94 5.67 -17.48
C GLY A 96 -6.21 6.44 -16.38
N ASP A 97 -5.90 7.71 -16.63
CA ASP A 97 -5.05 8.52 -15.75
C ASP A 97 -5.59 8.67 -14.32
N GLY A 98 -6.88 8.98 -14.17
CA GLY A 98 -7.50 9.22 -12.86
C GLY A 98 -7.54 7.96 -11.99
N PRO A 99 -8.21 6.89 -12.43
CA PRO A 99 -8.27 5.62 -11.69
C PRO A 99 -6.91 4.97 -11.52
N GLY A 100 -6.05 4.95 -12.55
CA GLY A 100 -4.70 4.38 -12.45
C GLY A 100 -3.80 5.13 -11.46
N THR A 101 -3.94 6.45 -11.37
CA THR A 101 -3.23 7.23 -10.35
C THR A 101 -3.81 7.01 -8.95
N ARG A 102 -5.13 6.80 -8.80
CA ARG A 102 -5.72 6.39 -7.51
C ARG A 102 -5.19 5.04 -7.06
N ALA A 103 -5.04 4.08 -7.97
CA ALA A 103 -4.42 2.79 -7.67
C ALA A 103 -3.00 2.96 -7.12
N LEU A 104 -2.15 3.74 -7.80
CA LEU A 104 -0.80 4.03 -7.30
C LEU A 104 -0.83 4.69 -5.91
N VAL A 105 -1.68 5.69 -5.69
CA VAL A 105 -1.80 6.36 -4.38
C VAL A 105 -2.19 5.35 -3.29
N GLY A 106 -3.11 4.43 -3.58
CA GLY A 106 -3.46 3.33 -2.68
C GLY A 106 -2.26 2.45 -2.33
N VAL A 107 -1.46 2.06 -3.33
CA VAL A 107 -0.23 1.27 -3.11
C VAL A 107 0.80 2.05 -2.30
N LEU A 108 1.00 3.34 -2.58
CA LEU A 108 1.94 4.17 -1.81
C LEU A 108 1.53 4.27 -0.33
N LEU A 109 0.23 4.29 -0.03
CA LEU A 109 -0.27 4.28 1.35
C LEU A 109 0.02 2.96 2.08
N LEU A 110 0.19 1.83 1.39
CA LEU A 110 0.50 0.54 2.01
C LEU A 110 1.84 0.56 2.75
N HIS A 111 2.81 1.36 2.29
CA HIS A 111 4.11 1.54 2.97
C HIS A 111 4.00 2.07 4.40
N ARG A 112 2.84 2.60 4.82
CA ARG A 112 2.59 2.98 6.23
C ARG A 112 2.39 1.79 7.16
N SER A 113 2.04 0.62 6.62
CA SER A 113 1.67 -0.56 7.40
C SER A 113 2.41 -1.83 7.00
N LEU A 114 3.00 -1.86 5.81
CA LEU A 114 3.70 -3.00 5.25
C LEU A 114 5.17 -2.64 4.95
N PRO A 115 6.11 -3.58 5.07
CA PRO A 115 7.50 -3.34 4.71
C PRO A 115 7.66 -3.15 3.21
N ALA A 116 8.57 -2.26 2.81
CA ALA A 116 8.75 -1.86 1.41
C ALA A 116 9.04 -3.03 0.45
N GLN A 117 9.76 -4.06 0.93
CA GLN A 117 10.04 -5.26 0.15
C GLN A 117 8.75 -6.04 -0.18
N ALA A 118 7.84 -6.18 0.79
CA ALA A 118 6.57 -6.87 0.57
C ALA A 118 5.67 -6.10 -0.41
N VAL A 119 5.61 -4.76 -0.28
CA VAL A 119 4.86 -3.92 -1.22
C VAL A 119 5.44 -4.02 -2.64
N THR A 120 6.76 -4.05 -2.77
CA THR A 120 7.43 -4.22 -4.07
C THR A 120 7.09 -5.56 -4.70
N ALA A 121 7.16 -6.66 -3.93
CA ALA A 121 6.77 -7.98 -4.40
C ALA A 121 5.28 -8.04 -4.78
N GLY A 122 4.41 -7.38 -4.00
CA GLY A 122 2.99 -7.26 -4.31
C GLY A 122 2.72 -6.49 -5.62
N MET A 123 3.47 -5.41 -5.89
CA MET A 123 3.39 -4.69 -7.17
C MET A 123 3.84 -5.55 -8.34
N ASP A 124 4.93 -6.30 -8.19
CA ASP A 124 5.43 -7.20 -9.25
C ASP A 124 4.45 -8.37 -9.52
N ALA A 125 3.82 -8.91 -8.49
CA ALA A 125 2.74 -9.91 -8.63
C ALA A 125 1.51 -9.32 -9.33
N ALA A 126 1.08 -8.11 -8.94
CA ALA A 126 -0.04 -7.40 -9.58
C ALA A 126 0.24 -7.11 -11.07
N LEU A 127 1.47 -6.73 -11.41
CA LEU A 127 1.92 -6.56 -12.79
C LEU A 127 1.86 -7.86 -13.59
N THR A 128 2.19 -9.00 -12.96
CA THR A 128 2.16 -10.33 -13.61
C THR A 128 0.72 -10.77 -13.94
N VAL A 129 -0.23 -10.48 -13.05
CA VAL A 129 -1.66 -10.85 -13.22
C VAL A 129 -2.45 -9.77 -13.98
N ALA A 130 -1.82 -8.62 -14.29
CA ALA A 130 -2.47 -7.45 -14.91
C ALA A 130 -3.73 -7.00 -14.13
N ASN A 131 -3.63 -6.98 -12.81
CA ASN A 131 -4.66 -6.45 -11.92
C ASN A 131 -4.06 -5.38 -11.01
N PHE A 132 -4.45 -4.12 -11.23
CA PHE A 132 -3.88 -2.95 -10.54
C PHE A 132 -4.71 -2.47 -9.36
N ASP A 133 -5.54 -3.34 -8.77
CA ASP A 133 -6.25 -3.02 -7.54
C ASP A 133 -5.26 -2.97 -6.34
N PRO A 134 -5.23 -1.88 -5.55
CA PRO A 134 -4.40 -1.77 -4.36
C PRO A 134 -4.61 -2.90 -3.34
N ASP A 135 -5.82 -3.46 -3.24
CA ASP A 135 -6.14 -4.54 -2.31
C ASP A 135 -5.50 -5.87 -2.76
N VAL A 136 -5.36 -6.09 -4.07
CA VAL A 136 -4.61 -7.23 -4.61
C VAL A 136 -3.13 -7.09 -4.26
N VAL A 137 -2.55 -5.89 -4.43
CA VAL A 137 -1.17 -5.61 -4.01
C VAL A 137 -1.00 -5.84 -2.51
N ALA A 138 -1.95 -5.41 -1.69
CA ALA A 138 -1.92 -5.62 -0.26
C ALA A 138 -2.02 -7.10 0.13
N LEU A 139 -2.87 -7.88 -0.57
CA LEU A 139 -3.01 -9.32 -0.38
C LEU A 139 -1.70 -10.04 -0.71
N GLU A 140 -1.13 -9.78 -1.87
CA GLU A 140 0.14 -10.39 -2.30
C GLU A 140 1.30 -9.98 -1.40
N ALA A 141 1.38 -8.71 -1.01
CA ALA A 141 2.37 -8.23 -0.04
C ALA A 141 2.25 -9.00 1.29
N ARG A 142 1.04 -9.15 1.84
CA ARG A 142 0.83 -9.94 3.07
C ARG A 142 1.11 -11.43 2.87
N ARG A 143 0.85 -11.98 1.69
CA ARG A 143 1.18 -13.38 1.36
C ARG A 143 2.68 -13.61 1.41
N THR A 144 3.50 -12.69 0.87
CA THR A 144 4.97 -12.82 0.91
C THR A 144 5.55 -12.74 2.32
N MET A 145 4.86 -12.07 3.24
CA MET A 145 5.22 -12.01 4.65
C MET A 145 4.84 -13.27 5.44
N GLN A 146 3.90 -14.06 4.92
CA GLN A 146 3.57 -15.35 5.50
C GLN A 146 4.66 -16.33 5.12
N THR A 147 5.32 -16.93 6.11
CA THR A 147 6.16 -18.10 5.87
C THR A 147 5.25 -19.18 5.28
N PRO A 148 5.57 -19.73 4.09
CA PRO A 148 4.82 -20.86 3.57
C PRO A 148 4.87 -21.94 4.63
N THR A 149 3.70 -22.27 5.18
CA THR A 149 3.59 -23.38 6.13
C THR A 149 3.67 -24.66 5.32
N THR A 150 4.89 -25.01 4.92
CA THR A 150 5.22 -26.29 4.31
C THR A 150 5.41 -27.29 5.44
N GLY A 151 4.33 -27.57 6.15
CA GLY A 151 4.32 -28.51 7.26
C GLY A 151 2.89 -28.76 7.72
N PRO A 152 2.57 -29.96 8.24
CA PRO A 152 1.26 -30.20 8.83
C PRO A 152 1.02 -29.14 9.90
N GLN A 153 -0.03 -28.32 9.71
CA GLN A 153 -0.51 -27.42 10.75
C GLN A 153 -0.72 -28.27 12.00
N PRO A 154 -0.15 -27.90 13.17
CA PRO A 154 -0.37 -28.67 14.38
C PRO A 154 -1.89 -28.79 14.58
N LEU A 155 -2.37 -30.03 14.64
CA LEU A 155 -3.77 -30.33 14.89
C LEU A 155 -4.18 -29.54 16.14
N VAL A 156 -5.03 -28.53 16.01
CA VAL A 156 -5.55 -27.80 17.16
C VAL A 156 -6.37 -28.83 17.94
N PRO A 157 -5.96 -29.24 19.15
CA PRO A 157 -6.69 -30.26 19.89
C PRO A 157 -8.08 -29.72 20.20
N ILE A 158 -9.10 -30.53 19.91
CA ILE A 158 -10.47 -30.20 20.28
C ILE A 158 -10.49 -30.06 21.82
N PRO A 159 -10.86 -28.90 22.39
CA PRO A 159 -10.88 -28.73 23.83
C PRO A 159 -11.87 -29.73 24.45
N ALA A 160 -11.55 -30.28 25.62
CA ALA A 160 -12.38 -31.27 26.30
C ALA A 160 -13.82 -30.77 26.63
N THR A 161 -14.04 -29.46 26.55
CA THR A 161 -15.34 -28.79 26.71
C THR A 161 -16.12 -28.65 25.40
N ALA A 162 -15.59 -29.10 24.26
CA ALA A 162 -16.29 -29.06 22.98
C ALA A 162 -17.50 -30.00 23.01
N SER A 163 -18.61 -29.56 22.42
CA SER A 163 -19.81 -30.38 22.30
C SER A 163 -19.53 -31.68 21.54
N PRO A 164 -20.24 -32.79 21.83
CA PRO A 164 -20.06 -34.08 21.14
C PRO A 164 -20.34 -34.02 19.62
N THR A 165 -20.96 -32.94 19.14
CA THR A 165 -21.14 -32.61 17.72
C THR A 165 -19.83 -32.21 17.02
N ALA A 166 -18.80 -31.79 17.76
CA ALA A 166 -17.50 -31.38 17.21
C ALA A 166 -16.67 -32.55 16.68
N SER A 167 -17.01 -33.78 17.06
CA SER A 167 -16.41 -35.03 16.60
C SER A 167 -17.22 -35.72 15.49
N ILE A 168 -18.23 -35.06 14.91
CA ILE A 168 -18.98 -35.63 13.78
C ILE A 168 -18.04 -35.69 12.59
N ASP A 169 -17.74 -36.91 12.16
CA ASP A 169 -17.07 -37.21 10.89
C ASP A 169 -17.97 -36.71 9.75
N ARG A 170 -17.69 -35.50 9.27
CA ARG A 170 -18.39 -34.90 8.15
C ARG A 170 -17.64 -35.32 6.88
N PRO A 171 -18.30 -35.97 5.91
CA PRO A 171 -17.66 -36.27 4.64
C PRO A 171 -17.12 -34.97 4.01
N PRO A 172 -15.96 -35.03 3.33
CA PRO A 172 -15.38 -33.83 2.73
C PRO A 172 -16.40 -33.17 1.81
N PRO A 173 -16.54 -31.82 1.86
CA PRO A 173 -17.45 -31.13 0.96
C PRO A 173 -17.06 -31.43 -0.49
N SER A 174 -18.03 -31.83 -1.30
CA SER A 174 -17.85 -32.07 -2.74
C SER A 174 -18.03 -30.76 -3.51
N LEU A 175 -17.24 -30.57 -4.55
CA LEU A 175 -17.42 -29.47 -5.52
C LEU A 175 -18.30 -29.86 -6.72
N ALA A 176 -18.83 -31.08 -6.76
CA ALA A 176 -19.59 -31.61 -7.89
C ALA A 176 -20.79 -30.74 -8.28
N ASP A 177 -21.43 -30.06 -7.33
CA ASP A 177 -22.55 -29.14 -7.60
C ASP A 177 -22.07 -27.85 -8.30
N TYR A 178 -20.85 -27.38 -8.02
CA TYR A 178 -20.23 -26.25 -8.71
C TYR A 178 -19.76 -26.61 -10.11
N ASP A 179 -19.29 -27.85 -10.33
CA ASP A 179 -18.86 -28.34 -11.65
C ASP A 179 -20.01 -28.32 -12.69
N GLN A 180 -21.26 -28.40 -12.23
CA GLN A 180 -22.44 -28.25 -13.09
C GLN A 180 -22.56 -26.83 -13.70
N LEU A 181 -21.97 -25.81 -13.06
CA LEU A 181 -21.95 -24.43 -13.59
C LEU A 181 -20.90 -24.24 -14.70
N LEU A 182 -19.90 -25.13 -14.78
CA LEU A 182 -18.90 -25.12 -15.87
C LEU A 182 -19.43 -25.77 -17.15
N THR A 183 -20.42 -26.65 -17.04
CA THR A 183 -21.03 -27.33 -18.19
C THR A 183 -22.10 -26.49 -18.88
N HIS A 184 -22.76 -25.58 -18.15
CA HIS A 184 -23.74 -24.66 -18.72
C HIS A 184 -23.12 -23.57 -19.62
N SER A 185 -21.87 -23.18 -19.37
CA SER A 185 -21.15 -22.19 -20.18
C SER A 185 -20.61 -22.74 -21.51
N ALA A 186 -20.50 -24.07 -21.66
CA ALA A 186 -20.15 -24.70 -22.93
C ALA A 186 -21.34 -24.77 -23.91
N GLN A 187 -22.58 -24.77 -23.41
CA GLN A 187 -23.78 -24.82 -24.27
C GLN A 187 -24.18 -23.45 -24.86
N GLU A 188 -23.80 -22.33 -24.25
CA GLU A 188 -24.05 -20.99 -24.83
C GLU A 188 -23.02 -20.58 -25.91
N ALA A 189 -21.88 -21.26 -26.03
CA ALA A 189 -20.88 -20.97 -27.07
C ALA A 189 -21.15 -21.68 -28.42
N THR A 190 -22.22 -22.48 -28.50
CA THR A 190 -22.58 -23.25 -29.72
C THR A 190 -24.00 -22.91 -30.20
N ALA A 191 -24.35 -21.62 -30.19
CA ALA A 191 -25.56 -21.07 -30.81
C ALA A 191 -25.22 -19.91 -31.73
#